data_AF-A0A2D9FX77-F1
#
_entry.id   AF-A0A2D9FX77-F1
#
_cell.length_a   1.000
_cell.length_b   1.000
_cell.length_c   1.000
_cell.angle_alpha   90.00
_cell.angle_beta   90.00
_cell.angle_gamma   90.00
#
_symmetry.space_group_name_H-M   'P 1'
#
loop_
_entity.id
_entity.type
_entity.pdbx_description
1 polymer ?
#
loop_
_entity_poly.entity_id
_entity_poly.type
_entity_poly.pdbx_seq_one_letter_code
_entity_poly.pdbx_strand_id
1 'polypeptide(L)'
;MQRILLFSLFGVLILAGISCNLLTAEEPELDYPTIYTSIEFSDLQQMNEEYQSANDNKICSTLNKYGFTGFSELFFEGGESPCAEREIVRVEMKDPDTLVSAAKRSILKNEEYTGVQDTSLLEVKESLPLYGCTICDGPNVNNVPIEWKITFKNQKIDTLELPDTEIVVFLDAEGVNRIWGNWYPDIVIPDFVNYGYMDVQEGMVGWEIDLRPYTGKPEIYTIEAGDLQQRPKKVLFPFENEDTNNIEIRYCWAVPVDFREEDFKGWWAYVDIEEGLLIQIKSR
;
A
#
# COMPACT_ATOMS: atom_id res chain seq x y z
N MET A 1 -64.22 7.19 80.54
CA MET A 1 -63.14 6.23 80.18
C MET A 1 -62.61 6.60 78.81
N GLN A 2 -61.34 7.02 78.74
CA GLN A 2 -60.27 6.47 77.89
C GLN A 2 -60.36 6.90 76.41
N ARG A 3 -59.49 7.84 75.97
CA ARG A 3 -58.07 7.68 75.53
C ARG A 3 -57.99 6.97 74.18
N ILE A 4 -57.63 7.70 73.11
CA ILE A 4 -56.26 7.82 72.53
C ILE A 4 -55.72 6.48 72.03
N LEU A 5 -55.41 6.38 70.72
CA LEU A 5 -54.12 5.97 70.10
C LEU A 5 -54.39 5.60 68.62
N LEU A 6 -53.73 6.19 67.59
CA LEU A 6 -52.33 6.12 67.13
C LEU A 6 -51.96 4.82 66.37
N PHE A 7 -51.02 5.01 65.42
CA PHE A 7 -50.24 4.08 64.58
C PHE A 7 -50.71 3.95 63.11
N SER A 8 -50.01 4.50 62.11
CA SER A 8 -48.61 4.34 61.65
C SER A 8 -48.34 2.99 60.96
N LEU A 9 -48.07 3.03 59.65
CA LEU A 9 -46.93 2.38 58.95
C LEU A 9 -47.01 2.76 57.45
N PHE A 10 -46.11 3.61 56.94
CA PHE A 10 -44.88 3.25 56.21
C PHE A 10 -45.10 2.44 54.91
N GLY A 11 -44.91 3.09 53.76
CA GLY A 11 -44.94 2.49 52.42
C GLY A 11 -44.17 3.38 51.43
N VAL A 12 -42.92 3.00 51.25
CA VAL A 12 -41.79 3.63 50.53
C VAL A 12 -42.06 4.02 49.06
N LEU A 13 -41.40 5.12 48.64
CA LEU A 13 -41.17 5.59 47.27
C LEU A 13 -40.72 4.49 46.31
N ILE A 14 -41.26 4.46 45.09
CA ILE A 14 -40.48 4.13 43.89
C ILE A 14 -40.89 5.10 42.76
N LEU A 15 -40.13 6.20 42.64
CA LEU A 15 -39.97 6.93 41.39
C LEU A 15 -39.27 5.97 40.41
N ALA A 16 -40.02 5.37 39.50
CA ALA A 16 -39.43 4.69 38.37
C ALA A 16 -38.82 5.76 37.46
N GLY A 17 -37.53 6.04 37.70
CA GLY A 17 -36.68 6.67 36.72
C GLY A 17 -36.70 5.79 35.49
N ILE A 18 -37.32 6.30 34.42
CA ILE A 18 -37.05 5.82 33.07
C ILE A 18 -35.59 6.20 32.84
N SER A 19 -34.69 5.28 33.21
CA SER A 19 -33.36 5.25 32.67
C SER A 19 -33.56 5.21 31.16
N CYS A 20 -33.27 6.33 30.49
CA CYS A 20 -32.78 6.26 29.13
C CYS A 20 -31.58 5.31 29.20
N ASN A 21 -31.82 4.04 28.91
CA ASN A 21 -30.81 3.21 28.28
C ASN A 21 -30.49 3.95 27.00
N LEU A 22 -29.53 4.87 27.10
CA LEU A 22 -28.69 5.25 25.98
C LEU A 22 -28.23 3.89 25.45
N LEU A 23 -28.83 3.48 24.34
CA LEU A 23 -28.28 2.47 23.48
C LEU A 23 -26.90 3.01 23.09
N THR A 24 -25.89 2.71 23.91
CA THR A 24 -24.57 2.42 23.37
C THR A 24 -24.81 1.22 22.48
N ALA A 25 -25.16 1.48 21.22
CA ALA A 25 -24.71 0.60 20.18
C ALA A 25 -23.21 0.49 20.44
N GLU A 26 -22.75 -0.70 20.83
CA GLU A 26 -21.36 -1.06 20.59
C GLU A 26 -21.19 -0.79 19.10
N GLU A 27 -20.54 0.33 18.76
CA GLU A 27 -20.02 0.52 17.43
C GLU A 27 -19.17 -0.71 17.16
N PRO A 28 -19.38 -1.42 16.03
CA PRO A 28 -18.50 -2.53 15.71
C PRO A 28 -17.07 -1.98 15.78
N GLU A 29 -16.19 -2.65 16.52
CA GLU A 29 -14.75 -2.38 16.41
C GLU A 29 -14.46 -2.36 14.91
N LEU A 30 -14.17 -1.17 14.38
CA LEU A 30 -13.67 -1.05 13.03
C LEU A 30 -12.36 -1.81 13.05
N ASP A 31 -12.23 -2.86 12.24
CA ASP A 31 -10.96 -3.55 11.94
C ASP A 31 -10.06 -2.59 11.12
N TYR A 32 -9.80 -1.41 11.68
CA TYR A 32 -8.97 -0.35 11.17
C TYR A 32 -7.75 -0.18 12.09
N PRO A 33 -6.54 -0.03 11.52
CA PRO A 33 -6.21 -0.12 10.09
C PRO A 33 -6.34 -1.54 9.55
N THR A 34 -6.33 -1.70 8.22
CA THR A 34 -6.16 -3.03 7.61
C THR A 34 -4.72 -3.48 7.80
N ILE A 35 -4.52 -4.67 8.37
CA ILE A 35 -3.20 -5.20 8.74
C ILE A 35 -2.88 -6.45 7.93
N TYR A 36 -1.72 -6.48 7.26
CA TYR A 36 -1.13 -7.68 6.67
C TYR A 36 0.09 -8.09 7.48
N THR A 37 -0.03 -9.25 8.12
CA THR A 37 1.02 -9.80 8.97
C THR A 37 2.07 -10.51 8.13
N SER A 38 3.33 -10.42 8.54
CA SER A 38 4.40 -11.20 7.91
C SER A 38 4.15 -12.70 8.06
N ILE A 39 4.43 -13.46 7.00
CA ILE A 39 4.28 -14.91 6.96
C ILE A 39 5.56 -15.55 7.49
N GLU A 40 5.43 -16.61 8.28
CA GLU A 40 6.56 -17.41 8.76
C GLU A 40 7.35 -17.98 7.58
N PHE A 41 8.67 -18.03 7.70
CA PHE A 41 9.55 -18.37 6.57
C PHE A 41 9.26 -19.75 5.96
N SER A 42 8.92 -20.75 6.79
CA SER A 42 8.59 -22.09 6.31
C SER A 42 7.36 -22.11 5.41
N ASP A 43 6.34 -21.33 5.79
CA ASP A 43 5.08 -21.26 5.07
C ASP A 43 5.27 -20.43 3.80
N LEU A 44 6.02 -19.33 3.88
CA LEU A 44 6.38 -18.53 2.71
C LEU A 44 7.20 -19.31 1.68
N GLN A 45 8.13 -20.17 2.14
CA GLN A 45 8.90 -21.04 1.26
C GLN A 45 7.98 -22.00 0.50
N GLN A 46 7.06 -22.65 1.20
CA GLN A 46 6.08 -23.53 0.57
C GLN A 46 5.20 -22.76 -0.43
N MET A 47 4.67 -21.59 -0.05
CA MET A 47 3.86 -20.75 -0.94
C MET A 47 4.64 -20.33 -2.19
N ASN A 48 5.93 -20.02 -2.05
CA ASN A 48 6.77 -19.67 -3.19
C ASN A 48 7.01 -20.87 -4.12
N GLU A 49 7.21 -22.09 -3.60
CA GLU A 49 7.29 -23.31 -4.42
C GLU A 49 5.99 -23.58 -5.19
N GLU A 50 4.83 -23.37 -4.54
CA GLU A 50 3.51 -23.49 -5.16
C GLU A 50 3.31 -22.45 -6.26
N TYR A 51 3.66 -21.18 -6.00
CA TYR A 51 3.66 -20.10 -6.97
C TYR A 51 4.54 -20.41 -8.19
N GLN A 52 5.76 -20.90 -7.97
CA GLN A 52 6.68 -21.27 -9.06
C GLN A 52 6.15 -22.43 -9.89
N SER A 53 5.65 -23.47 -9.24
CA SER A 53 5.07 -24.65 -9.88
C SER A 53 3.82 -24.28 -10.70
N ALA A 54 2.93 -23.45 -10.16
CA ALA A 54 1.74 -22.96 -10.85
C ALA A 54 2.05 -22.15 -12.12
N ASN A 55 3.27 -21.59 -12.21
CA ASN A 55 3.77 -20.83 -13.35
C ASN A 55 4.81 -21.59 -14.18
N ASP A 56 4.83 -22.92 -14.11
CA ASP A 56 5.73 -23.80 -14.87
C ASP A 56 7.22 -23.46 -14.69
N ASN A 57 7.59 -22.85 -13.56
CA ASN A 57 8.92 -22.29 -13.26
C ASN A 57 9.42 -21.27 -14.29
N LYS A 58 8.51 -20.59 -15.00
CA LYS A 58 8.87 -19.56 -16.00
C LYS A 58 8.98 -18.16 -15.40
N ILE A 59 8.35 -17.91 -14.26
CA ILE A 59 8.33 -16.61 -13.61
C ILE A 59 9.43 -16.55 -12.55
N CYS A 60 10.43 -15.70 -12.74
CA CYS A 60 11.56 -15.61 -11.80
C CYS A 60 11.32 -14.66 -10.62
N SER A 61 10.24 -13.88 -10.58
CA SER A 61 9.89 -13.13 -9.35
C SER A 61 9.53 -14.09 -8.22
N THR A 62 9.59 -13.63 -6.97
CA THR A 62 9.24 -14.45 -5.79
C THR A 62 8.09 -13.83 -5.02
N LEU A 63 7.75 -14.41 -3.87
CA LEU A 63 6.83 -13.83 -2.91
C LEU A 63 7.62 -13.09 -1.81
N ASN A 64 7.23 -11.84 -1.54
CA ASN A 64 7.77 -11.06 -0.43
C ASN A 64 7.31 -11.65 0.93
N LYS A 65 7.78 -11.07 2.04
CA LYS A 65 7.46 -11.57 3.39
C LYS A 65 5.98 -11.55 3.79
N TYR A 66 5.12 -10.96 2.95
CA TYR A 66 3.67 -10.89 3.13
C TYR A 66 2.91 -11.82 2.16
N GLY A 67 3.62 -12.62 1.36
CA GLY A 67 3.02 -13.54 0.39
C GLY A 67 2.65 -12.91 -0.95
N PHE A 68 3.06 -11.66 -1.20
CA PHE A 68 2.73 -10.95 -2.43
C PHE A 68 3.86 -11.01 -3.47
N THR A 69 3.53 -10.93 -4.76
CA THR A 69 4.53 -10.95 -5.84
C THR A 69 5.50 -9.77 -5.73
N GLY A 70 6.80 -10.08 -5.59
CA GLY A 70 7.80 -9.07 -5.27
C GLY A 70 9.20 -9.64 -5.17
N PHE A 71 10.16 -8.77 -4.86
CA PHE A 71 11.49 -9.21 -4.48
C PHE A 71 11.48 -9.57 -3.00
N SER A 72 12.08 -10.71 -2.67
CA SER A 72 12.15 -11.21 -1.30
C SER A 72 13.60 -11.33 -0.88
N GLU A 73 14.03 -10.43 0.00
CA GLU A 73 15.34 -10.48 0.62
C GLU A 73 15.52 -11.72 1.50
N LEU A 74 14.42 -12.37 1.92
CA LEU A 74 14.44 -13.60 2.70
C LEU A 74 15.01 -14.80 1.91
N PHE A 75 14.79 -14.83 0.59
CA PHE A 75 15.28 -15.92 -0.26
C PHE A 75 16.65 -15.64 -0.89
N PHE A 76 17.09 -14.38 -0.91
CA PHE A 76 18.30 -13.95 -1.60
C PHE A 76 19.14 -13.03 -0.70
N GLU A 77 19.99 -13.65 0.12
CA GLU A 77 20.96 -12.92 0.93
C GLU A 77 21.89 -12.08 0.05
N GLY A 78 22.09 -10.80 0.40
CA GLY A 78 22.94 -9.90 -0.37
C GLY A 78 22.25 -9.14 -1.50
N GLY A 79 20.93 -9.30 -1.67
CA GLY A 79 20.13 -8.47 -2.59
C GLY A 79 20.24 -8.86 -4.06
N GLU A 80 20.74 -10.06 -4.36
CA GLU A 80 20.80 -10.56 -5.73
C GLU A 80 19.39 -10.82 -6.26
N SER A 81 19.08 -10.31 -7.45
CA SER A 81 17.76 -10.51 -8.05
C SER A 81 17.53 -12.00 -8.35
N PRO A 82 16.34 -12.56 -8.04
CA PRO A 82 16.02 -13.95 -8.39
C PRO A 82 16.01 -14.19 -9.90
N CYS A 83 15.97 -13.10 -10.68
CA CYS A 83 15.97 -13.13 -12.14
C CYS A 83 17.36 -12.97 -12.76
N ALA A 84 18.42 -12.84 -11.95
CA ALA A 84 19.77 -12.56 -12.44
C ALA A 84 20.33 -13.68 -13.35
N GLU A 85 20.04 -14.94 -13.03
CA GLU A 85 20.55 -16.11 -13.76
C GLU A 85 19.57 -16.66 -14.81
N ARG A 86 18.47 -15.94 -15.08
CA ARG A 86 17.45 -16.39 -16.03
C ARG A 86 18.03 -16.54 -17.44
N GLU A 87 17.65 -17.62 -18.12
CA GLU A 87 17.95 -17.78 -19.54
C GLU A 87 17.20 -16.71 -20.36
N ILE A 88 17.95 -15.92 -21.13
CA ILE A 88 17.38 -14.84 -21.94
C ILE A 88 16.83 -15.42 -23.24
N VAL A 89 15.52 -15.28 -23.45
CA VAL A 89 14.86 -15.65 -24.70
C VAL A 89 15.23 -14.65 -25.80
N ARG A 90 16.08 -15.07 -26.74
CA ARG A 90 16.61 -14.21 -27.82
C ARG A 90 15.74 -14.27 -29.08
N VAL A 91 14.47 -13.93 -28.94
CA VAL A 91 13.51 -13.89 -30.05
C VAL A 91 12.89 -12.50 -30.13
N GLU A 92 12.92 -11.91 -31.33
CA GLU A 92 12.30 -10.60 -31.56
C GLU A 92 10.78 -10.66 -31.34
N MET A 93 10.27 -9.75 -30.52
CA MET A 93 8.85 -9.58 -30.25
C MET A 93 8.23 -8.56 -31.22
N LYS A 94 7.57 -9.06 -32.25
CA LYS A 94 7.05 -8.23 -33.35
C LYS A 94 5.63 -7.68 -33.14
N ASP A 95 4.85 -8.31 -32.26
CA ASP A 95 3.42 -8.04 -32.11
C ASP A 95 3.09 -7.49 -30.70
N PRO A 96 3.30 -6.17 -30.45
CA PRO A 96 3.08 -5.59 -29.12
C PRO A 96 1.60 -5.50 -28.72
N ASP A 97 0.66 -5.60 -29.67
CA ASP A 97 -0.78 -5.38 -29.45
C ASP A 97 -1.41 -6.39 -28.48
N THR A 98 -0.77 -7.56 -28.28
CA THR A 98 -1.30 -8.63 -27.42
C THR A 98 -0.72 -8.63 -26.01
N LEU A 99 0.32 -7.81 -25.76
CA LEU A 99 1.12 -7.89 -24.54
C LEU A 99 0.35 -7.48 -23.29
N VAL A 100 -0.43 -6.40 -23.38
CA VAL A 100 -1.26 -5.93 -22.24
C VAL A 100 -2.27 -7.00 -21.83
N SER A 101 -2.90 -7.65 -22.82
CA SER A 101 -3.86 -8.73 -22.55
C SER A 101 -3.18 -9.95 -21.94
N ALA A 102 -1.97 -10.29 -22.39
CA ALA A 102 -1.19 -11.38 -21.81
C ALA A 102 -0.77 -11.08 -20.36
N ALA A 103 -0.31 -9.85 -20.08
CA ALA A 103 0.06 -9.40 -18.75
C ALA A 103 -1.14 -9.46 -17.79
N LYS A 104 -2.29 -8.89 -18.18
CA LYS A 104 -3.53 -8.94 -17.37
C LYS A 104 -3.96 -10.37 -17.05
N ARG A 105 -3.91 -11.28 -18.03
CA ARG A 105 -4.24 -12.70 -17.80
C ARG A 105 -3.30 -13.36 -16.80
N SER A 106 -1.99 -13.08 -16.89
CA SER A 106 -1.02 -13.67 -15.96
C SER A 106 -1.14 -13.09 -14.56
N ILE A 107 -1.50 -11.80 -14.43
CA ILE A 107 -1.81 -11.19 -13.14
C ILE A 107 -3.02 -11.90 -12.51
N LEU A 108 -4.13 -12.04 -13.25
CA LEU A 108 -5.34 -12.70 -12.75
C LEU A 108 -5.11 -14.19 -12.43
N LYS A 109 -4.29 -14.90 -13.23
CA LYS A 109 -3.90 -16.29 -12.91
C LYS A 109 -3.21 -16.39 -11.55
N ASN A 110 -2.56 -15.32 -11.10
CA ASN A 110 -1.86 -15.21 -9.83
C ASN A 110 -2.61 -14.26 -8.87
N GLU A 111 -3.95 -14.18 -8.93
CA GLU A 111 -4.76 -13.25 -8.13
C GLU A 111 -4.51 -13.37 -6.62
N GLU A 112 -4.24 -14.59 -6.13
CA GLU A 112 -3.90 -14.85 -4.73
C GLU A 112 -2.65 -14.10 -4.26
N TYR A 113 -1.65 -13.97 -5.13
CA TYR A 113 -0.35 -13.34 -4.82
C TYR A 113 -0.22 -11.91 -5.33
N THR A 114 -1.04 -11.53 -6.32
CA THR A 114 -1.04 -10.17 -6.88
C THR A 114 -2.13 -9.29 -6.26
N GLY A 115 -3.11 -9.89 -5.57
CA GLY A 115 -4.27 -9.18 -5.00
C GLY A 115 -5.25 -8.65 -6.04
N VAL A 116 -5.07 -8.94 -7.33
CA VAL A 116 -5.92 -8.40 -8.41
C VAL A 116 -7.02 -9.38 -8.78
N GLN A 117 -8.25 -9.05 -8.40
CA GLN A 117 -9.45 -9.84 -8.71
C GLN A 117 -10.18 -9.37 -9.99
N ASP A 118 -10.02 -8.09 -10.37
CA ASP A 118 -10.61 -7.53 -11.58
C ASP A 118 -9.57 -6.79 -12.45
N THR A 119 -9.24 -7.41 -13.59
CA THR A 119 -8.30 -6.85 -14.56
C THR A 119 -8.82 -5.63 -15.32
N SER A 120 -10.12 -5.32 -15.24
CA SER A 120 -10.70 -4.10 -15.84
C SER A 120 -10.15 -2.83 -15.18
N LEU A 121 -9.82 -2.92 -13.89
CA LEU A 121 -9.27 -1.83 -13.08
C LEU A 121 -7.77 -1.57 -13.36
N LEU A 122 -7.08 -2.53 -13.98
CA LEU A 122 -5.67 -2.39 -14.35
C LEU A 122 -5.51 -1.41 -15.52
N GLU A 123 -5.28 -0.14 -15.19
CA GLU A 123 -4.92 0.91 -16.15
C GLU A 123 -3.42 0.85 -16.48
N VAL A 124 -3.06 0.80 -17.76
CA VAL A 124 -1.65 0.85 -18.19
C VAL A 124 -1.10 2.26 -17.93
N LYS A 125 0.01 2.34 -17.19
CA LYS A 125 0.82 3.55 -17.01
C LYS A 125 1.83 3.70 -18.15
N GLU A 126 2.54 2.61 -18.43
CA GLU A 126 3.68 2.62 -19.35
C GLU A 126 3.85 1.23 -20.00
N SER A 127 4.31 1.23 -21.25
CA SER A 127 4.73 0.03 -21.98
C SER A 127 6.02 0.33 -22.73
N LEU A 128 7.11 -0.36 -22.38
CA LEU A 128 8.44 -0.11 -22.92
C LEU A 128 9.05 -1.40 -23.51
N PRO A 129 9.59 -1.34 -24.74
CA PRO A 129 10.40 -2.42 -25.26
C PRO A 129 11.76 -2.46 -24.56
N LEU A 130 12.23 -3.66 -24.25
CA LEU A 130 13.56 -3.94 -23.73
C LEU A 130 14.37 -4.64 -24.83
N TYR A 131 15.42 -3.95 -25.25
CA TYR A 131 16.23 -4.39 -26.37
C TYR A 131 17.29 -5.39 -25.93
N GLY A 132 17.49 -6.41 -26.75
CA GLY A 132 18.58 -7.35 -26.61
C GLY A 132 19.02 -7.91 -27.95
N CYS A 133 20.13 -8.63 -27.93
CA CYS A 133 20.68 -9.20 -29.15
C CYS A 133 20.04 -10.54 -29.51
N THR A 134 19.60 -10.70 -30.76
CA THR A 134 19.28 -12.03 -31.33
C THR A 134 20.50 -12.67 -31.97
N ILE A 135 21.41 -11.83 -32.49
CA ILE A 135 22.76 -12.18 -32.94
C ILE A 135 23.71 -11.30 -32.13
N CYS A 136 24.45 -11.89 -31.19
CA CYS A 136 25.25 -11.15 -30.21
C CYS A 136 26.72 -10.96 -30.63
N ASP A 137 27.21 -11.80 -31.56
CA ASP A 137 28.62 -11.81 -31.99
C ASP A 137 28.75 -11.72 -33.52
N GLY A 138 29.89 -11.18 -33.95
CA GLY A 138 30.26 -11.08 -35.37
C GLY A 138 29.83 -9.75 -36.05
N PRO A 139 29.99 -9.63 -37.37
CA PRO A 139 29.77 -8.36 -38.08
C PRO A 139 28.28 -7.97 -38.22
N ASN A 140 27.35 -8.88 -37.93
CA ASN A 140 25.91 -8.70 -38.13
C ASN A 140 25.16 -8.72 -36.79
N VAL A 141 25.69 -8.04 -35.76
CA VAL A 141 24.99 -7.89 -34.47
C VAL A 141 23.60 -7.29 -34.72
N ASN A 142 22.57 -7.92 -34.16
CA ASN A 142 21.20 -7.49 -34.32
C ASN A 142 20.59 -7.22 -32.96
N ASN A 143 20.23 -5.96 -32.71
CA ASN A 143 19.63 -5.50 -31.46
C ASN A 143 18.16 -5.12 -31.70
N VAL A 144 17.24 -5.84 -31.08
CA VAL A 144 15.79 -5.73 -31.31
C VAL A 144 15.04 -5.92 -29.98
N PRO A 145 13.76 -5.52 -29.89
CA PRO A 145 12.95 -5.81 -28.72
C PRO A 145 12.80 -7.32 -28.55
N ILE A 146 13.35 -7.89 -27.48
CA ILE A 146 13.21 -9.31 -27.13
C ILE A 146 12.34 -9.52 -25.87
N GLU A 147 12.07 -8.42 -25.15
CA GLU A 147 11.24 -8.39 -23.97
C GLU A 147 10.49 -7.05 -23.91
N TRP A 148 9.40 -7.01 -23.17
CA TRP A 148 8.62 -5.81 -22.90
C TRP A 148 8.34 -5.67 -21.41
N LYS A 149 8.45 -4.44 -20.91
CA LYS A 149 8.01 -4.04 -19.57
C LYS A 149 6.66 -3.35 -19.69
N ILE A 150 5.68 -3.81 -18.93
CA ILE A 150 4.37 -3.17 -18.78
C ILE A 150 4.20 -2.77 -17.33
N THR A 151 3.95 -1.49 -17.07
CA THR A 151 3.64 -0.97 -15.75
C THR A 151 2.18 -0.57 -15.70
N PHE A 152 1.45 -1.11 -14.74
CA PHE A 152 0.09 -0.70 -14.39
C PHE A 152 0.14 0.38 -13.30
N LYS A 153 -0.84 1.29 -13.31
CA LYS A 153 -0.96 2.33 -12.29
C LYS A 153 -1.24 1.72 -10.91
N ASN A 154 -1.05 2.54 -9.89
CA ASN A 154 -1.48 2.26 -8.52
C ASN A 154 -2.95 1.79 -8.44
N GLN A 155 -3.22 0.93 -7.47
CA GLN A 155 -4.56 0.54 -7.06
C GLN A 155 -5.41 1.77 -6.72
N LYS A 156 -6.69 1.70 -7.07
CA LYS A 156 -7.69 2.65 -6.62
C LYS A 156 -8.85 1.90 -5.98
N ILE A 157 -9.29 2.39 -4.83
CA ILE A 157 -10.53 1.95 -4.19
C ILE A 157 -11.46 3.15 -4.20
N ASP A 158 -12.57 3.02 -4.93
CA ASP A 158 -13.43 4.13 -5.32
C ASP A 158 -12.64 5.28 -6.00
N THR A 159 -12.49 6.41 -5.31
CA THR A 159 -11.74 7.57 -5.77
C THR A 159 -10.39 7.73 -5.08
N LEU A 160 -10.07 6.86 -4.12
CA LEU A 160 -8.85 6.93 -3.33
C LEU A 160 -7.74 6.15 -4.03
N GLU A 161 -6.64 6.82 -4.30
CA GLU A 161 -5.41 6.18 -4.76
C GLU A 161 -4.68 5.55 -3.57
N LEU A 162 -4.10 4.39 -3.82
CA LEU A 162 -3.24 3.67 -2.88
C LEU A 162 -1.82 3.66 -3.46
N PRO A 163 -0.94 4.59 -3.06
CA PRO A 163 0.37 4.76 -3.68
C PRO A 163 1.25 3.54 -3.44
N ASP A 164 2.31 3.43 -4.24
CA ASP A 164 3.31 2.35 -4.16
C ASP A 164 2.73 0.93 -4.40
N THR A 165 1.67 0.83 -5.23
CA THR A 165 1.02 -0.44 -5.62
C THR A 165 1.01 -0.67 -7.13
N GLU A 166 1.95 -0.05 -7.84
CA GLU A 166 2.13 -0.32 -9.26
C GLU A 166 2.53 -1.78 -9.47
N ILE A 167 1.86 -2.46 -10.40
CA ILE A 167 2.24 -3.80 -10.83
C ILE A 167 3.06 -3.69 -12.11
N VAL A 168 4.26 -4.26 -12.11
CA VAL A 168 5.18 -4.29 -13.25
C VAL A 168 5.32 -5.72 -13.76
N VAL A 169 5.00 -5.94 -15.03
CA VAL A 169 5.09 -7.24 -15.68
C VAL A 169 6.12 -7.19 -16.79
N PHE A 170 6.97 -8.22 -16.87
CA PHE A 170 7.90 -8.40 -17.98
C PHE A 170 7.50 -9.63 -18.79
N LEU A 171 7.53 -9.49 -20.11
CA LEU A 171 7.14 -10.54 -21.06
C LEU A 171 8.15 -10.68 -22.17
N ASP A 172 8.51 -11.91 -22.51
CA ASP A 172 9.28 -12.25 -23.71
C ASP A 172 8.44 -13.11 -24.68
N ALA A 173 9.08 -13.68 -25.70
CA ALA A 173 8.39 -14.50 -26.69
C ALA A 173 7.76 -15.79 -26.12
N GLU A 174 8.13 -16.23 -24.91
CA GLU A 174 7.54 -17.39 -24.22
C GLU A 174 6.41 -17.02 -23.26
N GLY A 175 6.18 -15.72 -23.02
CA GLY A 175 5.11 -15.22 -22.15
C GLY A 175 5.63 -14.35 -21.01
N VAL A 176 4.86 -14.27 -19.92
CA VAL A 176 5.25 -13.52 -18.72
C VAL A 176 6.37 -14.24 -18.01
N ASN A 177 7.43 -13.50 -17.69
CA ASN A 177 8.58 -14.02 -16.96
C ASN A 177 8.83 -13.34 -15.61
N ARG A 178 8.20 -12.19 -15.35
CA ARG A 178 8.30 -11.47 -14.07
C ARG A 178 7.00 -10.75 -13.76
N ILE A 179 6.63 -10.75 -12.48
CA ILE A 179 5.56 -9.92 -11.92
C ILE A 179 6.11 -9.28 -10.64
N TRP A 180 6.12 -7.96 -10.58
CA TRP A 180 6.54 -7.21 -9.39
C TRP A 180 5.44 -6.29 -8.91
N GLY A 181 5.29 -6.19 -7.60
CA GLY A 181 4.26 -5.38 -6.97
C GLY A 181 2.95 -6.16 -6.86
N ASN A 182 2.05 -5.61 -6.06
CA ASN A 182 0.76 -6.20 -5.75
C ASN A 182 -0.26 -5.12 -5.44
N TRP A 183 -1.52 -5.53 -5.46
CA TRP A 183 -2.62 -4.82 -4.85
C TRP A 183 -2.97 -5.48 -3.52
N TYR A 184 -3.70 -4.74 -2.70
CA TYR A 184 -4.13 -5.18 -1.39
C TYR A 184 -5.62 -5.49 -1.44
N PRO A 185 -6.03 -6.76 -1.25
CA PRO A 185 -7.43 -7.14 -1.20
C PRO A 185 -8.04 -6.79 0.16
N ASP A 186 -9.34 -6.50 0.23
CA ASP A 186 -10.09 -6.38 1.50
C ASP A 186 -9.67 -5.22 2.42
N ILE A 187 -9.52 -4.01 1.86
CA ILE A 187 -9.18 -2.81 2.64
C ILE A 187 -10.42 -2.22 3.33
N VAL A 188 -10.28 -1.97 4.62
CA VAL A 188 -11.27 -1.30 5.48
C VAL A 188 -11.04 0.20 5.43
N ILE A 189 -12.10 0.95 5.13
CA ILE A 189 -12.11 2.42 5.16
C ILE A 189 -13.03 2.83 6.32
N PRO A 190 -12.56 3.62 7.29
CA PRO A 190 -13.38 4.02 8.41
C PRO A 190 -14.52 4.94 7.94
N ASP A 191 -15.70 4.79 8.54
CA ASP A 191 -16.91 5.53 8.17
C ASP A 191 -16.83 7.02 8.52
N PHE A 192 -15.99 7.38 9.49
CA PHE A 192 -15.89 8.72 10.03
C PHE A 192 -14.49 9.32 9.86
N VAL A 193 -14.47 10.64 9.74
CA VAL A 193 -13.26 11.46 9.72
C VAL A 193 -13.20 12.17 11.07
N ASN A 194 -12.37 11.69 11.98
CA ASN A 194 -12.22 12.29 13.31
C ASN A 194 -11.35 13.56 13.25
N TYR A 195 -10.32 13.54 12.42
CA TYR A 195 -9.40 14.66 12.23
C TYR A 195 -9.63 15.30 10.86
N GLY A 196 -10.20 16.52 10.87
CA GLY A 196 -10.36 17.32 9.67
C GLY A 196 -9.02 17.81 9.13
N TYR A 197 -8.94 18.08 7.83
CA TYR A 197 -7.68 18.54 7.22
C TYR A 197 -7.17 19.86 7.80
N MET A 198 -8.06 20.73 8.31
CA MET A 198 -7.68 21.98 8.96
C MET A 198 -7.01 21.71 10.31
N ASP A 199 -7.59 20.82 11.12
CA ASP A 199 -7.04 20.44 12.43
C ASP A 199 -5.65 19.80 12.26
N VAL A 200 -5.51 18.95 11.23
CA VAL A 200 -4.23 18.34 10.88
C VAL A 200 -3.19 19.40 10.49
N GLN A 201 -3.53 20.33 9.58
CA GLN A 201 -2.59 21.37 9.16
C GLN A 201 -2.21 22.30 10.32
N GLU A 202 -3.15 22.69 11.16
CA GLU A 202 -2.88 23.52 12.34
C GLU A 202 -2.00 22.78 13.35
N GLY A 203 -2.24 21.48 13.57
CA GLY A 203 -1.46 20.64 14.47
C GLY A 203 -0.03 20.35 14.01
N MET A 204 0.23 20.44 12.70
CA MET A 204 1.57 20.26 12.12
C MET A 204 2.48 21.48 12.28
N VAL A 205 1.94 22.66 12.56
CA VAL A 205 2.76 23.87 12.74
C VAL A 205 3.65 23.70 13.97
N GLY A 206 4.95 23.94 13.78
CA GLY A 206 5.96 23.75 14.82
C GLY A 206 6.57 22.35 14.89
N TRP A 207 6.14 21.40 14.05
CA TRP A 207 6.82 20.11 13.92
C TRP A 207 8.22 20.28 13.35
N GLU A 208 9.14 19.45 13.83
CA GLU A 208 10.54 19.45 13.43
C GLU A 208 10.82 18.27 12.49
N ILE A 209 11.41 18.55 11.32
CA ILE A 209 11.83 17.57 10.33
C ILE A 209 13.36 17.57 10.25
N ASP A 210 13.99 16.41 10.41
CA ASP A 210 15.42 16.27 10.12
C ASP A 210 15.65 16.32 8.60
N LEU A 211 16.39 17.32 8.13
CA LEU A 211 16.71 17.49 6.70
C LEU A 211 17.81 16.55 6.22
N ARG A 212 18.54 15.89 7.12
CA ARG A 212 19.70 15.07 6.76
C ARG A 212 19.38 13.94 5.77
N PRO A 213 18.28 13.18 5.92
CA PRO A 213 17.92 12.14 4.95
C PRO A 213 17.58 12.68 3.55
N TYR A 214 17.19 13.96 3.44
CA TYR A 214 16.65 14.54 2.20
C TYR A 214 17.64 15.43 1.47
N THR A 215 18.44 16.19 2.22
CA THR A 215 19.37 17.20 1.68
C THR A 215 20.83 16.89 1.96
N GLY A 216 21.11 15.89 2.82
CA GLY A 216 22.44 15.60 3.35
C GLY A 216 22.96 16.63 4.36
N LYS A 217 22.21 17.70 4.65
CA LYS A 217 22.59 18.74 5.61
C LYS A 217 22.01 18.41 7.00
N PRO A 218 22.80 18.53 8.09
CA PRO A 218 22.33 18.26 9.45
C PRO A 218 21.57 19.46 10.01
N GLU A 219 20.47 19.81 9.36
CA GLU A 219 19.62 20.94 9.71
C GLU A 219 18.23 20.43 10.09
N ILE A 220 17.62 21.06 11.10
CA ILE A 220 16.26 20.76 11.52
C ILE A 220 15.37 21.86 10.94
N TYR A 221 14.37 21.45 10.17
CA TYR A 221 13.36 22.34 9.65
C TYR A 221 12.14 22.35 10.54
N THR A 222 11.67 23.54 10.93
CA THR A 222 10.41 23.69 11.67
C THR A 222 9.31 24.10 10.70
N ILE A 223 8.22 23.33 10.65
CA ILE A 223 7.08 23.63 9.77
C ILE A 223 6.40 24.92 10.21
N GLU A 224 6.27 25.87 9.29
CA GLU A 224 5.51 27.10 9.48
C GLU A 224 4.12 26.99 8.85
N ALA A 225 3.16 27.78 9.34
CA ALA A 225 1.81 27.84 8.74
C ALA A 225 1.87 28.22 7.24
N GLY A 226 2.88 29.00 6.84
CA GLY A 226 3.12 29.39 5.45
C GLY A 226 3.53 28.25 4.52
N ASP A 227 3.81 27.06 5.05
CA ASP A 227 4.22 25.87 4.30
C ASP A 227 3.05 24.95 3.98
N LEU A 228 1.91 25.16 4.66
CA LEU A 228 0.72 24.30 4.62
C LEU A 228 -0.43 24.97 3.86
N GLN A 229 -0.12 25.66 2.77
CA GLN A 229 -1.11 26.47 2.03
C GLN A 229 -1.96 25.64 1.06
N GLN A 230 -1.46 24.47 0.64
CA GLN A 230 -2.13 23.60 -0.30
C GLN A 230 -3.12 22.67 0.43
N ARG A 231 -4.28 22.44 -0.17
CA ARG A 231 -5.32 21.57 0.41
C ARG A 231 -4.85 20.10 0.41
N PRO A 232 -4.89 19.40 1.55
CA PRO A 232 -4.56 17.98 1.63
C PRO A 232 -5.50 17.13 0.77
N LYS A 233 -4.98 16.00 0.29
CA LYS A 233 -5.76 14.99 -0.44
C LYS A 233 -6.01 13.79 0.45
N LYS A 234 -7.14 13.11 0.25
CA LYS A 234 -7.39 11.83 0.90
C LYS A 234 -6.75 10.71 0.10
N VAL A 235 -6.05 9.81 0.77
CA VAL A 235 -5.37 8.65 0.17
C VAL A 235 -5.48 7.46 1.11
N LEU A 236 -5.43 6.24 0.57
CA LEU A 236 -5.11 5.06 1.38
C LEU A 236 -3.60 4.90 1.32
N PHE A 237 -2.93 4.75 2.45
CA PHE A 237 -1.48 4.74 2.50
C PHE A 237 -0.99 3.42 3.10
N PRO A 238 -0.27 2.59 2.32
CA PRO A 238 0.41 1.42 2.86
C PRO A 238 1.69 1.87 3.57
N PHE A 239 1.84 1.46 4.81
CA PHE A 239 3.00 1.72 5.65
C PHE A 239 3.47 0.43 6.29
N GLU A 240 4.77 0.18 6.26
CA GLU A 240 5.36 -0.95 6.96
C GLU A 240 5.78 -0.53 8.36
N ASN A 241 5.11 -1.08 9.37
CA ASN A 241 5.42 -0.84 10.76
C ASN A 241 6.62 -1.68 11.19
N GLU A 242 7.78 -1.04 11.37
CA GLU A 242 9.03 -1.72 11.73
C GLU A 242 8.96 -2.46 13.08
N ASP A 243 8.16 -1.96 14.04
CA ASP A 243 8.04 -2.57 15.37
C ASP A 243 7.25 -3.88 15.34
N THR A 244 6.22 -3.94 14.49
CA THR A 244 5.34 -5.11 14.38
C THR A 244 5.66 -5.99 13.17
N ASN A 245 6.50 -5.51 12.26
CA ASN A 245 6.82 -6.13 10.97
C ASN A 245 5.58 -6.35 10.06
N ASN A 246 4.53 -5.55 10.26
CA ASN A 246 3.27 -5.65 9.51
C ASN A 246 3.12 -4.51 8.51
N ILE A 247 2.39 -4.75 7.43
CA ILE A 247 1.86 -3.65 6.60
C ILE A 247 0.55 -3.20 7.22
N GLU A 248 0.43 -1.90 7.45
CA GLU A 248 -0.80 -1.23 7.84
C GLU A 248 -1.25 -0.35 6.68
N ILE A 249 -2.51 -0.52 6.25
CA ILE A 249 -3.14 0.36 5.26
C ILE A 249 -4.06 1.31 6.01
N ARG A 250 -3.68 2.57 5.99
CA ARG A 250 -4.34 3.64 6.74
C ARG A 250 -5.00 4.64 5.82
N TYR A 251 -6.14 5.17 6.24
CA TYR A 251 -6.81 6.26 5.56
C TYR A 251 -6.21 7.59 6.01
N CYS A 252 -5.50 8.27 5.11
CA CYS A 252 -4.69 9.42 5.47
C CYS A 252 -5.08 10.70 4.71
N TRP A 253 -4.80 11.83 5.35
CA TRP A 253 -4.52 13.07 4.67
C TRP A 253 -3.07 13.04 4.14
N ALA A 254 -2.89 13.12 2.83
CA ALA A 254 -1.63 13.48 2.20
C ALA A 254 -1.51 15.01 2.21
N VAL A 255 -0.79 15.54 3.20
CA VAL A 255 -0.59 16.96 3.44
C VAL A 255 0.68 17.41 2.70
N PRO A 256 0.55 18.32 1.72
CA PRO A 256 1.71 18.95 1.10
C PRO A 256 2.34 19.95 2.08
N VAL A 257 3.63 19.77 2.35
CA VAL A 257 4.47 20.71 3.10
C VAL A 257 5.43 21.34 2.10
N ASP A 258 5.25 22.63 1.82
CA ASP A 258 6.11 23.36 0.89
C ASP A 258 7.43 23.73 1.57
N PHE A 259 8.55 23.53 0.87
CA PHE A 259 9.87 23.96 1.31
C PHE A 259 10.41 24.99 0.32
N ARG A 260 10.86 26.14 0.82
CA ARG A 260 11.17 27.32 0.00
C ARG A 260 12.63 27.39 -0.44
N GLU A 261 13.22 26.26 -0.82
CA GLU A 261 14.55 26.20 -1.47
C GLU A 261 14.44 25.74 -2.93
N GLU A 262 15.30 26.27 -3.81
CA GLU A 262 15.16 26.12 -5.28
C GLU A 262 15.23 24.65 -5.77
N ASP A 263 15.92 23.77 -5.03
CA ASP A 263 16.20 22.39 -5.46
C ASP A 263 15.32 21.32 -4.78
N PHE A 264 14.42 21.71 -3.86
CA PHE A 264 13.60 20.74 -3.13
C PHE A 264 12.15 21.22 -2.93
N LYS A 265 11.19 20.46 -3.47
CA LYS A 265 9.76 20.81 -3.52
C LYS A 265 9.01 20.61 -2.19
N GLY A 266 9.70 20.17 -1.15
CA GLY A 266 9.12 19.85 0.15
C GLY A 266 8.64 18.40 0.25
N TRP A 267 7.63 18.16 1.08
CA TRP A 267 7.24 16.82 1.50
C TRP A 267 5.74 16.55 1.37
N TRP A 268 5.39 15.28 1.28
CA TRP A 268 4.08 14.76 1.62
C TRP A 268 4.14 14.18 3.03
N ALA A 269 3.38 14.75 3.96
CA ALA A 269 3.14 14.15 5.26
C ALA A 269 1.81 13.38 5.22
N TYR A 270 1.84 12.11 5.58
CA TYR A 270 0.67 11.24 5.62
C TYR A 270 0.17 11.16 7.06
N VAL A 271 -0.96 11.78 7.34
CA VAL A 271 -1.55 11.84 8.69
C VAL A 271 -2.84 11.04 8.71
N ASP A 272 -2.95 10.11 9.64
CA ASP A 272 -4.12 9.27 9.85
C ASP A 272 -5.38 10.09 10.15
N ILE A 273 -6.48 9.78 9.46
CA ILE A 273 -7.74 10.51 9.56
C ILE A 273 -8.50 10.20 10.85
N GLU A 274 -8.30 9.01 11.42
CA GLU A 274 -9.02 8.54 12.60
C GLU A 274 -8.28 8.89 13.89
N GLU A 275 -6.95 8.73 13.91
CA GLU A 275 -6.09 8.87 15.08
C GLU A 275 -5.30 10.19 15.09
N GLY A 276 -5.20 10.88 13.95
CA GLY A 276 -4.42 12.12 13.82
C GLY A 276 -2.90 11.92 13.90
N LEU A 277 -2.43 10.67 13.81
CA LEU A 277 -1.02 10.31 13.90
C LEU A 277 -0.29 10.56 12.57
N LEU A 278 0.92 11.11 12.64
CA LEU A 278 1.82 11.13 11.49
C LEU A 278 2.31 9.71 11.22
N ILE A 279 1.97 9.17 10.06
CA ILE A 279 2.38 7.83 9.62
C ILE A 279 3.73 7.88 8.93
N GLN A 280 3.90 8.79 7.97
CA GLN A 280 5.17 8.92 7.25
C GLN A 280 5.32 10.30 6.62
N ILE A 281 6.57 10.71 6.39
CA ILE A 281 6.93 11.86 5.56
C ILE A 281 7.72 11.34 4.35
N LYS A 282 7.34 11.74 3.13
CA LYS A 282 8.05 11.42 1.88
C LYS A 282 8.39 12.70 1.12
N SER A 283 9.51 12.75 0.42
CA SER A 283 9.83 13.87 -0.48
C SER A 283 8.86 13.95 -1.66
N ARG A 284 8.65 15.17 -2.19
CA ARG A 284 7.77 15.46 -3.33
C ARG A 284 8.45 15.45 -4.69
#